data_AF-A0A9R1C3P0-F1
#
_entry.id   AF-A0A9R1C3P0-F1
#
_cell.length_a   1.000
_cell.length_b   1.000
_cell.length_c   1.000
_cell.angle_alpha   90.00
_cell.angle_beta   90.00
_cell.angle_gamma   90.00
#
_symmetry.space_group_name_H-M   'P 1'
#
loop_
_entity.id
_entity.type
_entity.pdbx_description
1 polymer ?
#
loop_
_entity_poly.entity_id
_entity_poly.type
_entity_poly.pdbx_seq_one_letter_code
_entity_poly.pdbx_strand_id
1 'polypeptide(L)'
;MNRGNSLNNRFRPIQGLRTDAVFSVDDDLVVPCSTLRFAFGVWQSAPSAMVGFVPRMHWPADPRGNTEEYRYGSWWSVWRTGTYSMVLSKASFLHKRYLNLYTNRMLPSIRDYVTENRNCEDIAMSFLVANVTGAPPIWVQGL
;
A
#
# COMPACT_ATOMS: atom_id res chain seq x y z
N MET A 1 8.32 11.92 -18.24
CA MET A 1 7.58 10.95 -19.08
C MET A 1 7.81 9.54 -18.56
N ASN A 2 6.75 8.72 -18.50
CA ASN A 2 6.86 7.30 -18.18
C ASN A 2 7.54 6.57 -19.34
N ARG A 3 8.52 5.69 -19.05
CA ARG A 3 9.14 4.84 -20.06
C ARG A 3 8.50 3.47 -19.93
N GLY A 4 7.54 3.15 -20.80
CA GLY A 4 6.82 1.87 -20.81
C GLY A 4 5.65 1.76 -19.83
N ASN A 5 4.90 0.67 -19.98
CA ASN A 5 3.73 0.33 -19.16
C ASN A 5 4.16 -0.50 -17.93
N SER A 6 4.45 0.19 -16.82
CA SER A 6 4.86 -0.40 -15.53
C SER A 6 4.02 0.17 -14.39
N LEU A 7 3.58 -0.69 -13.47
CA LEU A 7 2.80 -0.29 -12.28
C LEU A 7 3.59 0.64 -11.35
N ASN A 8 4.92 0.57 -11.36
CA ASN A 8 5.80 1.49 -10.62
C ASN A 8 5.57 2.97 -10.96
N ASN A 9 5.05 3.27 -12.16
CA ASN A 9 4.89 4.65 -12.63
C ASN A 9 3.94 5.47 -11.73
N ARG A 10 2.94 4.84 -11.10
CA ARG A 10 1.99 5.53 -10.21
C ARG A 10 2.66 6.11 -8.96
N PHE A 11 3.85 5.62 -8.60
CA PHE A 11 4.58 6.05 -7.41
C PHE A 11 5.73 7.01 -7.66
N ARG A 12 5.87 7.52 -8.89
CA ARG A 12 6.91 8.52 -9.19
C ARG A 12 6.66 9.81 -8.40
N PRO A 13 7.72 10.53 -7.96
CA PRO A 13 7.56 11.84 -7.35
C PRO A 13 6.79 12.79 -8.26
N ILE A 14 5.78 13.45 -7.70
CA ILE A 14 4.97 14.43 -8.42
C ILE A 14 5.58 15.82 -8.20
N GLN A 15 6.05 16.45 -9.27
CA GLN A 15 6.61 17.80 -9.20
C GLN A 15 5.51 18.81 -8.86
N GLY A 16 5.78 19.70 -7.90
CA GLY A 16 4.84 20.74 -7.49
C GLY A 16 3.69 20.26 -6.59
N LEU A 17 3.72 19.02 -6.10
CA LEU A 17 2.73 18.51 -5.15
C LEU A 17 2.78 19.32 -3.84
N ARG A 18 1.69 20.04 -3.54
CA ARG A 18 1.59 20.92 -2.37
C ARG A 18 1.09 20.21 -1.11
N THR A 19 0.38 19.10 -1.26
CA THR A 19 -0.20 18.35 -0.15
C THR A 19 0.75 17.29 0.36
N ASP A 20 0.72 17.02 1.67
CA ASP A 20 1.45 15.88 2.24
C ASP A 20 0.70 14.56 2.02
N ALA A 21 -0.63 14.59 2.05
CA ALA A 21 -1.46 13.44 1.72
C ALA A 21 -1.52 13.23 0.20
N VAL A 22 -1.41 11.97 -0.21
CA VAL A 22 -1.72 11.49 -1.55
C VAL A 22 -2.77 10.40 -1.40
N PHE A 23 -3.91 10.57 -2.07
CA PHE A 23 -4.89 9.50 -2.21
C PHE A 23 -4.58 8.72 -3.49
N SER A 24 -4.12 7.47 -3.33
CA SER A 24 -3.92 6.55 -4.43
C SER A 24 -5.20 5.74 -4.64
N VAL A 25 -5.69 5.73 -5.87
CA VAL A 25 -6.89 5.00 -6.26
C VAL A 25 -6.69 4.35 -7.62
N ASP A 26 -7.23 3.16 -7.82
CA ASP A 26 -7.31 2.51 -9.12
C ASP A 26 -8.46 3.11 -9.96
N ASP A 27 -8.33 3.03 -11.28
CA ASP A 27 -9.28 3.59 -12.24
C ASP A 27 -10.61 2.82 -12.33
N ASP A 28 -10.69 1.66 -11.69
CA ASP A 28 -11.90 0.82 -11.57
C ASP A 28 -12.66 1.02 -10.25
N LEU A 29 -12.25 1.97 -9.39
CA LEU A 29 -12.89 2.25 -8.10
C LEU A 29 -13.50 3.64 -8.02
N VAL A 30 -14.72 3.70 -7.49
CA VAL A 30 -15.40 4.94 -7.12
C VAL A 30 -15.60 4.97 -5.60
N VAL A 31 -14.96 5.92 -4.92
CA VAL A 31 -15.04 6.07 -3.47
C VAL A 31 -16.01 7.20 -3.13
N PRO A 32 -17.07 6.96 -2.33
CA PRO A 32 -17.99 8.01 -1.92
C PRO A 32 -17.29 9.16 -1.19
N CYS A 33 -17.72 10.40 -1.43
CA CYS A 33 -17.09 11.59 -0.83
C CYS A 33 -17.11 11.57 0.71
N SER A 34 -18.17 11.04 1.33
CA SER A 34 -18.27 10.87 2.79
C SER A 34 -17.20 9.91 3.31
N THR A 35 -17.06 8.76 2.66
CA THR A 35 -16.03 7.75 2.95
C THR A 35 -14.62 8.31 2.78
N LEU A 36 -14.38 9.02 1.68
CA LEU A 36 -13.09 9.65 1.39
C LEU A 36 -12.72 10.69 2.46
N ARG A 37 -13.68 11.53 2.86
CA ARG A 37 -13.50 12.54 3.92
C ARG A 37 -13.21 11.90 5.27
N PHE A 38 -13.91 10.83 5.61
CA PHE A 38 -13.67 10.07 6.83
C PHE A 38 -12.25 9.48 6.86
N ALA A 39 -11.85 8.77 5.81
CA ALA A 39 -10.52 8.17 5.71
C ALA A 39 -9.40 9.23 5.71
N PHE A 40 -9.64 10.40 5.10
CA PHE A 40 -8.71 11.52 5.18
C PHE A 40 -8.55 12.02 6.63
N GLY A 41 -9.66 12.17 7.38
CA GLY A 41 -9.61 12.52 8.79
C GLY A 41 -8.81 11.52 9.64
N VAL A 42 -8.97 10.22 9.37
CA VAL A 42 -8.16 9.16 9.99
C VAL A 42 -6.69 9.32 9.63
N TRP A 43 -6.37 9.57 8.36
CA TRP A 43 -4.99 9.83 7.93
C TRP A 43 -4.39 11.07 8.59
N GLN A 44 -5.17 12.15 8.78
CA GLN A 44 -4.70 13.35 9.49
C GLN A 44 -4.30 13.05 10.94
N SER A 45 -4.94 12.08 11.59
CA SER A 45 -4.59 11.63 12.95
C SER A 45 -3.33 10.75 13.00
N ALA A 46 -2.96 10.13 11.88
CA ALA A 46 -1.78 9.28 11.75
C ALA A 46 -1.06 9.48 10.40
N PRO A 47 -0.46 10.67 10.13
CA PRO A 47 0.01 11.03 8.78
C PRO A 47 1.16 10.18 8.24
N SER A 48 1.87 9.46 9.12
CA SER A 48 2.89 8.49 8.75
C SER A 48 2.33 7.15 8.32
N ALA A 49 1.09 6.82 8.68
CA ALA A 49 0.48 5.54 8.34
C ALA A 49 -0.02 5.53 6.89
N MET A 50 -0.16 4.33 6.34
CA MET A 50 -0.98 4.09 5.16
C MET A 50 -2.40 3.79 5.64
N VAL A 51 -3.37 4.58 5.20
CA VAL A 51 -4.78 4.49 5.63
C VAL A 51 -5.64 4.16 4.43
N GLY A 52 -6.41 3.06 4.47
CA GLY A 52 -7.17 2.67 3.28
C GLY A 52 -8.18 1.56 3.49
N PHE A 53 -8.86 1.20 2.41
CA PHE A 53 -10.10 0.42 2.45
C PHE A 53 -9.93 -1.06 2.14
N VAL A 54 -8.79 -1.46 1.57
CA VAL A 54 -8.58 -2.81 1.03
C VAL A 54 -7.52 -3.52 1.89
N PRO A 55 -7.91 -4.23 2.97
CA PRO A 55 -6.98 -4.91 3.83
C PRO A 55 -6.58 -6.27 3.24
N ARG A 56 -5.34 -6.65 3.51
CA ARG A 56 -4.76 -7.96 3.19
C ARG A 56 -3.89 -8.42 4.35
N MET A 57 -3.52 -9.69 4.31
CA MET A 57 -2.62 -10.25 5.30
C MET A 57 -1.58 -11.14 4.65
N HIS A 58 -0.54 -11.46 5.39
CA HIS A 58 0.37 -12.55 5.08
C HIS A 58 0.54 -13.42 6.33
N TRP A 59 0.92 -14.69 6.14
CA TRP A 59 1.27 -15.58 7.24
C TRP A 59 2.38 -16.54 6.82
N PRO A 60 3.20 -17.06 7.77
CA PRO A 60 4.19 -18.08 7.48
C PRO A 60 3.53 -19.32 6.86
N ALA A 61 4.08 -19.82 5.76
CA ALA A 61 3.57 -21.00 5.06
C ALA A 61 3.61 -22.26 5.94
N ASP A 62 4.66 -22.37 6.75
CA ASP A 62 4.80 -23.37 7.81
C ASP A 62 5.09 -22.67 9.16
N PRO A 63 4.08 -22.49 10.02
CA PRO A 63 4.27 -21.83 11.33
C PRO A 63 5.17 -22.61 12.30
N ARG A 64 5.44 -23.89 12.05
CA ARG A 64 6.27 -24.74 12.91
C ARG A 64 7.59 -25.15 12.25
N GLY A 65 7.75 -24.81 10.97
CA GLY A 65 8.93 -25.11 10.18
C GLY A 65 9.96 -23.99 10.23
N ASN A 66 11.13 -24.30 9.68
CA ASN A 66 12.24 -23.35 9.54
C ASN A 66 12.26 -22.68 8.15
N THR A 67 11.15 -22.71 7.39
CA THR A 67 11.10 -22.10 6.06
C THR A 67 10.70 -20.62 6.16
N GLU A 68 11.45 -19.74 5.50
CA GLU A 68 11.13 -18.32 5.38
C GLU A 68 10.10 -18.03 4.27
N GLU A 69 9.12 -18.92 4.12
CA GLU A 69 8.08 -18.80 3.12
C GLU A 69 6.83 -18.16 3.70
N TYR A 70 6.25 -17.21 2.97
CA TYR A 70 5.02 -16.52 3.36
C TYR A 70 3.93 -16.72 2.32
N ARG A 71 2.69 -16.80 2.79
CA ARG A 71 1.50 -16.85 1.94
C ARG A 71 0.75 -15.54 2.00
N TYR A 72 0.26 -15.11 0.84
CA TYR A 72 -0.61 -13.95 0.72
C TYR A 72 -2.07 -14.31 1.02
N GLY A 73 -2.72 -13.43 1.78
CA GLY A 73 -4.09 -13.56 2.25
C GLY A 73 -5.02 -12.52 1.68
N SER A 74 -6.11 -12.98 1.06
CA SER A 74 -7.18 -12.13 0.56
C SER A 74 -8.15 -11.68 1.67
N TRP A 75 -9.22 -10.98 1.29
CA TRP A 75 -10.28 -10.55 2.21
C TRP A 75 -10.85 -11.70 3.05
N TRP A 76 -11.01 -12.90 2.47
CA TRP A 76 -11.55 -14.04 3.21
C TRP A 76 -10.66 -14.46 4.38
N SER A 77 -9.33 -14.37 4.19
CA SER A 77 -8.37 -14.62 5.27
C SER A 77 -8.50 -13.57 6.37
N VAL A 78 -8.55 -12.27 6.00
CA VAL A 78 -8.71 -11.17 6.95
C VAL A 78 -10.01 -11.31 7.75
N TRP A 79 -11.11 -11.64 7.09
CA TRP A 79 -12.41 -11.84 7.75
C TRP A 79 -12.36 -13.02 8.72
N ARG A 80 -11.75 -14.15 8.32
CA ARG A 80 -11.65 -15.34 9.15
C ARG A 80 -10.76 -15.14 10.38
N THR A 81 -9.64 -14.42 10.25
CA THR A 81 -8.68 -14.23 11.35
C THR A 81 -8.96 -12.99 12.19
N GLY A 82 -9.70 -12.02 11.65
CA GLY A 82 -9.86 -10.70 12.25
C GLY A 82 -8.57 -9.86 12.24
N THR A 83 -7.57 -10.25 11.44
CA THR A 83 -6.26 -9.61 11.41
C THR A 83 -5.86 -9.22 10.00
N TYR A 84 -5.10 -8.12 9.89
CA TYR A 84 -4.51 -7.64 8.64
C TYR A 84 -3.08 -7.16 8.91
N SER A 85 -2.23 -7.23 7.90
CA SER A 85 -0.85 -6.75 7.96
C SER A 85 -0.50 -5.79 6.82
N MET A 86 -1.43 -5.63 5.87
CA MET A 86 -1.27 -4.77 4.71
C MET A 86 -2.57 -4.02 4.42
N VAL A 87 -2.43 -2.82 3.87
CA VAL A 87 -3.49 -2.09 3.18
C VAL A 87 -2.99 -1.78 1.78
N LEU A 88 -3.77 -2.10 0.76
CA LEU A 88 -3.34 -1.94 -0.63
C LEU A 88 -3.45 -0.48 -1.07
N SER A 89 -2.52 -0.04 -1.94
CA SER A 89 -2.55 1.30 -2.56
C SER A 89 -3.68 1.47 -3.57
N LYS A 90 -4.49 0.42 -3.77
CA LYS A 90 -5.70 0.41 -4.61
C LYS A 90 -6.70 1.49 -4.22
N ALA A 91 -6.82 1.78 -2.93
CA ALA A 91 -7.66 2.87 -2.40
C ALA A 91 -7.16 3.26 -1.00
N SER A 92 -6.16 4.14 -0.95
CA SER A 92 -5.52 4.51 0.32
C SER A 92 -4.88 5.90 0.29
N PHE A 93 -4.88 6.57 1.44
CA PHE A 93 -4.03 7.70 1.74
C PHE A 93 -2.64 7.25 2.20
N LEU A 94 -1.62 7.93 1.66
CA LEU A 94 -0.23 7.80 2.09
C LEU A 94 0.47 9.17 2.05
N HIS A 95 1.56 9.30 2.81
CA HIS A 95 2.38 10.51 2.78
C HIS A 95 3.20 10.60 1.48
N LYS A 96 3.27 11.77 0.83
CA LYS A 96 4.01 12.00 -0.43
C LYS A 96 5.47 11.52 -0.41
N ARG A 97 6.08 11.51 0.77
CA ARG A 97 7.47 11.04 0.98
C ARG A 97 7.67 9.60 0.51
N TYR A 98 6.64 8.76 0.61
CA TYR A 98 6.71 7.36 0.19
C TYR A 98 6.82 7.20 -1.33
N LEU A 99 6.32 8.16 -2.13
CA LEU A 99 6.56 8.18 -3.58
C LEU A 99 8.06 8.30 -3.90
N ASN A 100 8.74 9.21 -3.18
CA ASN A 100 10.18 9.39 -3.32
C ASN A 100 10.98 8.20 -2.82
N LEU A 101 10.62 7.65 -1.65
CA LEU A 101 11.29 6.48 -1.10
C LEU A 101 11.12 5.26 -2.00
N TYR A 102 9.91 5.03 -2.52
CA TYR A 102 9.64 3.95 -3.46
C TYR A 102 10.47 4.10 -4.74
N THR A 103 10.47 5.30 -5.34
CA THR A 103 11.13 5.49 -6.64
C THR A 103 12.65 5.52 -6.54
N ASN A 104 13.21 6.11 -5.48
CA ASN A 104 14.62 6.46 -5.43
C ASN A 104 15.41 5.72 -4.34
N ARG A 105 14.76 5.04 -3.40
CA ARG A 105 15.42 4.37 -2.26
C ARG A 105 15.10 2.88 -2.17
N MET A 106 13.97 2.43 -2.73
CA MET A 106 13.67 1.01 -2.85
C MET A 106 14.70 0.33 -3.75
N LEU A 107 15.12 -0.88 -3.35
CA LEU A 107 16.03 -1.71 -4.13
C LEU A 107 15.50 -1.86 -5.57
N PRO A 108 16.32 -1.65 -6.61
CA PRO A 108 15.89 -1.80 -7.99
C PRO A 108 15.25 -3.16 -8.27
N SER A 109 15.80 -4.24 -7.71
CA SER A 109 15.28 -5.61 -7.86
C SER A 109 13.80 -5.77 -7.48
N ILE A 110 13.32 -5.03 -6.47
CA ILE A 110 11.90 -5.06 -6.09
C ILE A 110 11.03 -4.40 -7.17
N ARG A 111 11.48 -3.27 -7.71
CA ARG A 111 10.77 -2.54 -8.78
C ARG A 111 10.84 -3.27 -10.12
N ASP A 112 11.94 -3.97 -10.37
CA ASP A 112 12.13 -4.84 -11.54
C ASP A 112 11.15 -6.01 -11.46
N TYR A 113 11.05 -6.69 -10.30
CA TYR A 113 10.05 -7.73 -10.06
C TYR A 113 8.62 -7.23 -10.33
N VAL A 114 8.25 -6.04 -9.84
CA VAL A 114 6.94 -5.43 -10.11
C VAL A 114 6.73 -5.18 -11.61
N THR A 115 7.77 -4.75 -12.33
CA THR A 115 7.68 -4.49 -13.77
C THR A 115 7.51 -5.79 -14.56
N GLU A 116 8.28 -6.82 -14.23
CA GLU A 116 8.28 -8.12 -14.89
C GLU A 116 6.96 -8.88 -14.66
N ASN A 117 6.49 -8.89 -13.41
CA ASN A 117 5.28 -9.63 -13.02
C ASN A 117 3.99 -8.81 -13.21
N ARG A 118 4.10 -7.51 -13.48
CA ARG A 118 2.97 -6.57 -13.62
C ARG A 118 1.99 -6.67 -12.45
N ASN A 119 2.53 -6.77 -11.24
CA ASN A 119 1.77 -6.91 -10.00
C ASN A 119 2.63 -6.52 -8.78
N CYS A 120 2.04 -6.54 -7.59
CA CYS A 120 2.70 -6.42 -6.27
C CYS A 120 3.31 -5.04 -5.97
N GLU A 121 2.97 -3.99 -6.71
CA GLU A 121 3.44 -2.64 -6.41
C GLU A 121 2.85 -2.13 -5.08
N ASP A 122 1.62 -2.54 -4.78
CA ASP A 122 0.88 -2.26 -3.57
C ASP A 122 1.47 -2.97 -2.34
N ILE A 123 1.86 -4.23 -2.48
CA ILE A 123 2.58 -5.00 -1.45
C ILE A 123 3.92 -4.32 -1.16
N ALA A 124 4.68 -3.99 -2.21
CA ALA A 124 5.96 -3.31 -2.07
C ALA A 124 5.81 -1.95 -1.36
N MET A 125 4.76 -1.18 -1.69
CA MET A 125 4.47 0.08 -1.00
C MET A 125 4.08 -0.13 0.47
N SER A 126 3.21 -1.09 0.77
CA SER A 126 2.81 -1.41 2.15
C SER A 126 4.02 -1.80 3.00
N PHE A 127 4.93 -2.61 2.44
CA PHE A 127 6.14 -3.05 3.14
C PHE A 127 7.13 -1.89 3.33
N LEU A 128 7.28 -1.03 2.33
CA LEU A 128 8.10 0.18 2.44
C LEU A 128 7.61 1.08 3.59
N VAL A 129 6.30 1.34 3.67
CA VAL A 129 5.72 2.17 4.74
C VAL A 129 5.93 1.53 6.10
N ALA A 130 5.67 0.23 6.24
CA ALA A 130 5.88 -0.50 7.49
C ALA A 130 7.36 -0.44 7.93
N ASN A 131 8.29 -0.68 7.02
CA ASN A 131 9.73 -0.64 7.31
C ASN A 131 10.23 0.76 7.73
N VAL A 132 9.71 1.82 7.09
CA VAL A 132 10.11 3.20 7.40
C VAL A 132 9.54 3.69 8.72
N THR A 133 8.37 3.20 9.12
CA THR A 133 7.64 3.71 10.28
C THR A 133 7.73 2.82 11.51
N GLY A 134 8.01 1.52 11.35
CA GLY A 134 7.86 0.53 12.41
C GLY A 134 6.42 0.38 12.90
N ALA A 135 5.43 0.87 12.15
CA ALA A 135 4.02 0.94 12.54
C ALA A 135 3.12 0.18 11.55
N PRO A 136 1.99 -0.38 12.01
CA PRO A 136 1.05 -1.06 11.14
C PRO A 136 0.29 -0.08 10.23
N PRO A 137 -0.25 -0.54 9.09
CA PRO A 137 -1.23 0.24 8.34
C PRO A 137 -2.54 0.37 9.12
N ILE A 138 -3.40 1.29 8.72
CA ILE A 138 -4.73 1.48 9.31
C ILE A 138 -5.79 1.14 8.26
N TRP A 139 -6.58 0.11 8.54
CA TRP A 139 -7.76 -0.19 7.76
C TRP A 139 -8.94 0.68 8.20
N VAL A 140 -9.67 1.20 7.22
CA VAL A 140 -10.94 1.90 7.42
C VAL A 140 -12.03 1.18 6.65
N GLN A 141 -13.17 0.94 7.30
CA GLN A 141 -14.35 0.39 6.65
C GLN A 141 -14.96 1.48 5.75
N GLY A 142 -15.27 1.17 4.49
CA GLY A 142 -15.81 2.19 3.58
C GLY A 142 -16.05 1.79 2.12
N LEU A 143 -15.50 0.65 1.69
CA LEU A 143 -15.79 0.01 0.40
C LEU A 143 -16.32 -1.41 0.63
#